data_AF-A0A4Y7TL42-F1
#
_entry.id   AF-A0A4Y7TL42-F1
#
_cell.length_a   1.000
_cell.length_b   1.000
_cell.length_c   1.000
_cell.angle_alpha   90.00
_cell.angle_beta   90.00
_cell.angle_gamma   90.00
#
_symmetry.space_group_name_H-M   'P 1'
#
loop_
_entity.id
_entity.type
_entity.pdbx_description
1 polymer ?
#
loop_
_entity_poly.entity_id
_entity_poly.type
_entity_poly.pdbx_seq_one_letter_code
_entity_poly.pdbx_strand_id
1 'polypeptide(L)'
;MTSPRDPSLHPTIGFDPLSILDRVFSRSNPRIKLGTVDLSCSFVVVDIRHHNHPIIYFSPHFTKLTGYRKEEVLGRNCRFLQSPASQMVSMGQRPNSVSDCAAFYLKNHVAADKECQTIITNYRKDGTEFRNQVTIIPL
;
A
#
# COMPACT_ATOMS: atom_id res chain seq x y z
N MET A 1 -3.33 -26.69 21.04
CA MET A 1 -3.36 -25.27 21.45
C MET A 1 -3.41 -24.41 20.19
N THR A 2 -4.61 -23.95 19.81
CA THR A 2 -4.82 -23.16 18.60
C THR A 2 -4.61 -21.68 18.92
N SER A 3 -3.66 -21.03 18.24
CA SER A 3 -3.46 -19.59 18.29
C SER A 3 -4.76 -18.84 17.95
N PRO A 4 -5.13 -17.77 18.65
CA PRO A 4 -6.35 -17.01 18.35
C PRO A 4 -6.24 -16.39 16.96
N ARG A 5 -7.20 -16.69 16.09
CA ARG A 5 -7.29 -16.10 14.75
C ARG A 5 -7.51 -14.60 14.89
N ASP A 6 -6.62 -13.81 14.31
CA ASP A 6 -6.71 -12.35 14.26
C ASP A 6 -7.98 -11.95 13.48
N PRO A 7 -8.94 -11.24 14.10
CA PRO A 7 -10.20 -10.83 13.46
C PRO A 7 -10.01 -9.81 12.33
N SER A 8 -8.79 -9.33 12.07
CA SER A 8 -8.48 -8.52 10.88
C SER A 8 -8.46 -9.34 9.58
N LEU A 9 -8.30 -10.68 9.65
CA LEU A 9 -8.47 -11.59 8.51
C LEU A 9 -9.96 -11.90 8.30
N HIS A 10 -10.68 -10.96 7.72
CA HIS A 10 -11.86 -11.33 6.94
C HIS A 10 -11.41 -11.56 5.51
N PRO A 11 -11.31 -12.82 5.04
CA PRO A 11 -11.25 -13.07 3.61
C PRO A 11 -12.58 -12.57 3.06
N THR A 12 -12.56 -11.43 2.37
CA THR A 12 -13.55 -11.15 1.34
C THR A 12 -13.59 -12.41 0.49
N ILE A 13 -14.73 -13.11 0.43
CA ILE A 13 -14.88 -14.44 -0.17
C ILE A 13 -14.10 -14.46 -1.49
N GLY A 14 -12.96 -15.18 -1.53
CA GLY A 14 -12.07 -15.30 -2.70
C GLY A 14 -10.71 -14.57 -2.66
N PHE A 15 -10.36 -13.83 -1.60
CA PHE A 15 -9.04 -13.20 -1.49
C PHE A 15 -8.15 -13.89 -0.44
N ASP A 16 -7.10 -14.59 -0.89
CA ASP A 16 -6.09 -15.21 -0.04
C ASP A 16 -4.75 -14.45 -0.13
N PRO A 17 -4.32 -13.76 0.93
CA PRO A 17 -3.04 -13.05 0.96
C PRO A 17 -1.82 -13.93 0.68
N LEU A 18 -1.87 -15.22 1.03
CA LEU A 18 -0.76 -16.15 0.77
C LEU A 18 -0.63 -16.40 -0.73
N SER A 19 -1.74 -16.65 -1.42
CA SER A 19 -1.74 -16.79 -2.89
C SER A 19 -1.16 -15.57 -3.62
N ILE A 20 -1.33 -14.36 -3.06
CA ILE A 20 -0.74 -13.14 -3.60
C ILE A 20 0.77 -13.13 -3.42
N LEU A 21 1.26 -13.48 -2.22
CA LEU A 21 2.69 -13.57 -1.97
C LEU A 21 3.33 -14.64 -2.87
N ASP A 22 2.69 -15.79 -3.02
CA ASP A 22 3.14 -16.84 -3.93
C ASP A 22 3.28 -16.32 -5.37
N ARG A 23 2.27 -15.58 -5.88
CA ARG A 23 2.35 -14.94 -7.21
C ARG A 23 3.49 -13.93 -7.31
N VAL A 24 3.75 -13.15 -6.26
CA VAL A 24 4.89 -12.22 -6.23
C VAL A 24 6.21 -13.01 -6.33
N PHE A 25 6.34 -14.15 -5.65
CA PHE A 25 7.57 -14.96 -5.68
C PHE A 25 7.74 -15.76 -6.97
N SER A 26 6.65 -16.23 -7.56
CA SER A 26 6.65 -17.04 -8.78
C SER A 26 6.59 -16.23 -10.07
N ARG A 27 6.57 -14.88 -9.98
CA ARG A 27 6.44 -14.01 -11.15
C ARG A 27 7.58 -14.19 -12.14
N SER A 28 7.27 -14.12 -13.43
CA SER A 28 8.26 -14.24 -14.49
C SER A 28 9.10 -12.95 -14.60
N ASN A 29 10.41 -13.11 -14.82
CA ASN A 29 11.36 -12.01 -15.08
C ASN A 29 11.35 -10.87 -14.03
N PRO A 30 11.60 -11.16 -12.74
CA PRO A 30 11.59 -10.15 -11.69
C PRO A 30 12.64 -9.08 -11.95
N ARG A 31 12.22 -7.81 -12.06
CA ARG A 31 13.15 -6.67 -12.23
C ARG A 31 13.70 -6.18 -10.89
N ILE A 32 12.92 -6.33 -9.82
CA ILE A 32 13.28 -5.93 -8.46
C ILE A 32 13.41 -7.16 -7.58
N LYS A 33 14.56 -7.34 -6.96
CA LYS A 33 14.77 -8.41 -5.98
C LYS A 33 14.23 -7.95 -4.62
N LEU A 34 13.18 -8.60 -4.14
CA LEU A 34 12.53 -8.24 -2.87
C LEU A 34 13.21 -8.87 -1.64
N GLY A 35 14.00 -9.91 -1.82
CA GLY A 35 14.47 -10.75 -0.70
C GLY A 35 13.30 -11.53 -0.08
N THR A 36 13.43 -11.86 1.20
CA THR A 36 12.38 -12.55 1.95
C THR A 36 11.26 -11.58 2.31
N VAL A 37 10.06 -11.83 1.78
CA VAL A 37 8.83 -11.08 2.08
C VAL A 37 7.79 -12.06 2.60
N ASP A 38 7.17 -11.76 3.73
CA ASP A 38 6.12 -12.59 4.32
C ASP A 38 5.04 -11.70 4.96
N LEU A 39 4.12 -12.32 5.71
CA LEU A 39 3.03 -11.61 6.38
C LEU A 39 3.50 -10.68 7.52
N SER A 40 4.77 -10.72 7.91
CA SER A 40 5.37 -9.74 8.83
C SER A 40 5.65 -8.39 8.15
N CYS A 41 5.67 -8.35 6.82
CA CYS A 41 5.88 -7.12 6.05
C CYS A 41 4.63 -6.23 6.04
N SER A 42 4.86 -4.90 5.97
CA SER A 42 3.80 -3.92 5.73
C SER A 42 3.53 -3.82 4.22
N PHE A 43 2.38 -4.30 3.76
CA PHE A 43 1.98 -4.22 2.35
C PHE A 43 0.47 -4.03 2.20
N VAL A 44 0.08 -3.63 0.99
CA VAL A 44 -1.31 -3.49 0.56
C VAL A 44 -1.48 -4.14 -0.80
N VAL A 45 -2.72 -4.54 -1.11
CA VAL A 45 -3.13 -4.96 -2.45
C VAL A 45 -4.23 -4.04 -2.91
N VAL A 46 -4.10 -3.62 -4.15
CA VAL A 46 -4.91 -2.57 -4.78
C VAL A 46 -5.51 -3.13 -6.05
N ASP A 47 -6.79 -2.88 -6.29
CA ASP A 47 -7.42 -3.25 -7.56
C ASP A 47 -7.30 -2.09 -8.56
N ILE A 48 -6.35 -2.21 -9.50
CA ILE A 48 -6.08 -1.18 -10.51
C ILE A 48 -7.21 -1.03 -11.56
N ARG A 49 -8.11 -2.02 -11.66
CA ARG A 49 -9.22 -2.01 -12.63
C ARG A 49 -10.36 -1.11 -12.17
N HIS A 50 -10.42 -0.82 -10.87
CA HIS A 50 -11.43 0.04 -10.28
C HIS A 50 -10.96 1.50 -10.26
N HIS A 51 -11.94 2.41 -10.39
CA HIS A 51 -11.66 3.83 -10.37
C HIS A 51 -10.87 4.21 -9.12
N ASN A 52 -9.83 5.01 -9.32
CA ASN A 52 -8.97 5.52 -8.26
C ASN A 52 -8.12 4.47 -7.53
N HIS A 53 -8.01 3.24 -8.04
CA HIS A 53 -7.16 2.16 -7.52
C HIS A 53 -7.36 1.96 -6.00
N PRO A 54 -8.54 1.47 -5.57
CA PRO A 54 -8.85 1.26 -4.16
C PRO A 54 -8.02 0.12 -3.55
N ILE A 55 -7.58 0.31 -2.31
CA ILE A 55 -7.02 -0.77 -1.49
C ILE A 55 -8.13 -1.79 -1.21
N ILE A 56 -7.89 -3.04 -1.62
CA ILE A 56 -8.78 -4.18 -1.38
C ILE A 56 -8.28 -5.09 -0.24
N TYR A 57 -7.01 -4.96 0.12
CA TYR A 57 -6.41 -5.66 1.25
C TYR A 57 -5.21 -4.89 1.79
N PHE A 58 -4.93 -5.03 3.08
CA PHE A 58 -3.73 -4.51 3.74
C PHE A 58 -3.25 -5.52 4.78
N SER A 59 -1.94 -5.61 5.00
CA SER A 59 -1.39 -6.49 6.03
C SER A 59 -1.62 -5.91 7.44
N PRO A 60 -1.68 -6.73 8.50
CA PRO A 60 -1.81 -6.23 9.87
C PRO A 60 -0.69 -5.27 10.29
N HIS A 61 0.50 -5.39 9.69
CA HIS A 61 1.62 -4.49 9.96
C HIS A 61 1.44 -3.11 9.31
N PHE A 62 0.63 -2.99 8.26
CA PHE A 62 0.35 -1.70 7.62
C PHE A 62 -0.39 -0.74 8.55
N THR A 63 -1.40 -1.20 9.28
CA THR A 63 -2.13 -0.36 10.24
C THR A 63 -1.26 0.01 11.44
N LYS A 64 -0.40 -0.91 11.90
CA LYS A 64 0.60 -0.62 12.94
C LYS A 64 1.61 0.44 12.49
N LEU A 65 2.10 0.35 11.26
CA LEU A 65 3.09 1.28 10.71
C LEU A 65 2.51 2.69 10.53
N THR A 66 1.28 2.77 10.03
CA THR A 66 0.66 4.03 9.58
C THR A 66 -0.24 4.68 10.63
N GLY A 67 -0.74 3.92 11.61
CA GLY A 67 -1.68 4.36 12.63
C GLY A 67 -3.14 4.49 12.17
N TYR A 68 -3.45 4.12 10.91
CA TYR A 68 -4.82 4.15 10.39
C TYR A 68 -5.58 2.87 10.73
N ARG A 69 -6.88 3.00 11.05
CA ARG A 69 -7.78 1.87 11.32
C ARG A 69 -8.29 1.25 10.01
N LYS A 70 -8.81 0.03 10.10
CA LYS A 70 -9.32 -0.75 8.95
C LYS A 70 -10.33 0.05 8.11
N GLU A 71 -11.28 0.69 8.77
CA GLU A 71 -12.36 1.47 8.14
C GLU A 71 -11.83 2.73 7.43
N GLU A 72 -10.63 3.17 7.82
CA GLU A 72 -9.96 4.33 7.27
C GLU A 72 -8.99 3.97 6.14
N VAL A 73 -8.83 2.68 5.80
CA VAL A 73 -7.88 2.19 4.78
C VAL A 73 -8.60 1.57 3.59
N LEU A 74 -9.54 0.65 3.83
CA LEU A 74 -10.22 -0.08 2.75
C LEU A 74 -10.97 0.87 1.80
N GLY A 75 -10.92 0.58 0.51
CA GLY A 75 -11.60 1.37 -0.52
C GLY A 75 -10.93 2.70 -0.87
N ARG A 76 -9.88 3.12 -0.15
CA ARG A 76 -9.14 4.35 -0.43
C ARG A 76 -7.94 4.09 -1.33
N ASN A 77 -7.51 5.11 -2.04
CA ASN A 77 -6.21 5.10 -2.71
C ASN A 77 -5.08 5.40 -1.71
N CYS A 78 -3.98 4.65 -1.76
CA CYS A 78 -2.82 4.82 -0.87
C CYS A 78 -2.23 6.24 -0.80
N ARG A 79 -2.49 7.10 -1.79
CA ARG A 79 -1.99 8.48 -1.80
C ARG A 79 -2.45 9.32 -0.61
N PHE A 80 -3.44 8.86 0.17
CA PHE A 80 -3.80 9.52 1.43
C PHE A 80 -2.62 9.61 2.42
N LEU A 81 -1.61 8.74 2.30
CA LEU A 81 -0.39 8.78 3.10
C LEU A 81 0.57 9.91 2.68
N GLN A 82 0.36 10.56 1.53
CA GLN A 82 1.24 11.60 1.02
C GLN A 82 1.01 12.97 1.68
N SER A 83 0.11 13.04 2.66
CA SER A 83 -0.26 14.29 3.32
C SER A 83 -0.66 14.03 4.78
N PRO A 84 -0.38 14.96 5.71
CA PRO A 84 -0.87 14.85 7.07
C PRO A 84 -2.40 14.76 7.10
N ALA A 85 -2.97 13.95 7.99
CA ALA A 85 -4.42 13.79 8.12
C ALA A 85 -5.13 15.13 8.44
N SER A 86 -4.47 16.04 9.16
CA SER A 86 -4.97 17.40 9.43
C SER A 86 -5.09 18.26 8.18
N GLN A 87 -4.22 18.05 7.18
CA GLN A 87 -4.26 18.75 5.90
C GLN A 87 -5.26 18.11 4.92
N MET A 88 -5.72 16.88 5.19
CA MET A 88 -6.80 16.26 4.41
C MET A 88 -8.19 16.82 4.72
N VAL A 89 -8.40 17.40 5.93
CA VAL A 89 -9.69 17.98 6.34
C VAL A 89 -9.95 19.30 5.62
N SER A 90 -8.88 20.01 5.25
CA SER A 90 -8.92 21.18 4.38
C SER A 90 -8.57 20.76 2.96
N MET A 91 -9.59 20.75 2.09
CA MET A 91 -9.51 20.88 0.64
C MET A 91 -9.57 19.60 -0.22
N GLY A 92 -10.43 19.67 -1.24
CA GLY A 92 -10.21 19.04 -2.55
C GLY A 92 -9.03 19.65 -3.32
N GLN A 93 -7.95 20.00 -2.62
CA GLN A 93 -6.71 20.53 -3.19
C GLN A 93 -5.59 19.59 -2.78
N ARG A 94 -4.80 19.22 -3.79
CA ARG A 94 -3.60 18.41 -3.58
C ARG A 94 -2.60 19.27 -2.82
N PRO A 95 -2.02 18.80 -1.71
CA PRO A 95 -0.94 19.55 -1.07
C PRO A 95 0.25 19.62 -2.02
N ASN A 96 0.64 20.85 -2.36
CA ASN A 96 1.74 21.21 -3.26
C ASN A 96 3.10 21.03 -2.59
N SER A 97 3.44 19.86 -2.04
CA SER A 97 4.73 19.71 -1.36
C SER A 97 5.39 18.34 -1.56
N VAL A 98 6.50 18.40 -2.30
CA VAL A 98 7.75 17.63 -2.14
C VAL A 98 7.81 16.21 -2.73
N SER A 99 6.73 15.63 -3.29
CA SER A 99 6.84 14.30 -3.94
C SER A 99 6.27 14.15 -5.34
N ASP A 100 6.15 15.23 -6.11
CA ASP A 100 5.63 15.13 -7.49
C ASP A 100 6.44 14.14 -8.33
N CYS A 101 7.77 14.14 -8.26
CA CYS A 101 8.59 13.23 -9.06
C CYS A 101 8.42 11.76 -8.66
N ALA A 102 8.42 11.43 -7.35
CA ALA A 102 8.28 10.05 -6.91
C ALA A 102 6.84 9.54 -7.09
N ALA A 103 5.84 10.36 -6.77
CA ALA A 103 4.44 10.04 -7.01
C ALA A 103 4.14 9.89 -8.52
N PHE A 104 4.69 10.76 -9.36
CA PHE A 104 4.62 10.67 -10.81
C PHE A 104 5.32 9.40 -11.34
N TYR A 105 6.52 9.10 -10.83
CA TYR A 105 7.25 7.88 -11.15
C TYR A 105 6.43 6.62 -10.85
N LEU A 106 5.87 6.52 -9.63
CA LEU A 106 5.01 5.42 -9.23
C LEU A 106 3.76 5.34 -10.13
N LYS A 107 3.09 6.47 -10.38
CA LYS A 107 1.89 6.54 -11.23
C LYS A 107 2.17 6.02 -12.64
N ASN A 108 3.27 6.43 -13.26
CA ASN A 108 3.62 6.00 -14.61
C ASN A 108 3.99 4.52 -14.68
N HIS A 109 4.68 3.99 -13.66
CA HIS A 109 5.01 2.57 -13.63
C HIS A 109 3.79 1.68 -13.39
N VAL A 110 2.86 2.12 -12.53
CA VAL A 110 1.55 1.46 -12.36
C VAL A 110 0.78 1.47 -13.68
N ALA A 111 0.71 2.60 -14.39
CA ALA A 111 0.01 2.70 -15.66
C ALA A 111 0.66 1.88 -16.78
N ALA A 112 1.98 1.66 -16.71
CA ALA A 112 2.74 0.88 -17.68
C ALA A 112 2.87 -0.60 -17.33
N ASP A 113 2.19 -1.07 -16.27
CA ASP A 113 2.28 -2.44 -15.76
C ASP A 113 3.73 -2.89 -15.49
N LYS A 114 4.52 -2.01 -14.85
CA LYS A 114 5.94 -2.22 -14.58
C LYS A 114 6.25 -2.20 -13.09
N GLU A 115 7.10 -3.13 -12.67
CA GLU A 115 7.73 -3.09 -11.35
C GLU A 115 8.48 -1.77 -11.15
N CYS A 116 8.36 -1.20 -9.96
CA CYS A 116 9.09 0.01 -9.60
C CYS A 116 9.38 0.08 -8.10
N GLN A 117 10.47 0.76 -7.73
CA GLN A 117 10.83 1.03 -6.35
C GLN A 117 11.37 2.44 -6.23
N THR A 118 10.90 3.17 -5.21
CA THR A 118 11.39 4.52 -4.92
C THR A 118 11.17 4.85 -3.45
N ILE A 119 11.73 5.96 -2.98
CA ILE A 119 11.50 6.47 -1.64
C ILE A 119 10.57 7.68 -1.73
N ILE A 120 9.45 7.64 -1.01
CA ILE A 120 8.46 8.70 -0.92
C ILE A 120 8.27 9.13 0.54
N THR A 121 8.02 10.41 0.77
CA THR A 121 7.63 10.91 2.08
C THR A 121 6.17 10.56 2.36
N ASN A 122 5.91 9.90 3.48
CA ASN A 122 4.56 9.59 3.95
C ASN A 122 4.35 10.12 5.37
N TYR A 123 3.08 10.26 5.74
CA TYR A 123 2.66 10.73 7.04
C TYR A 123 1.79 9.67 7.70
N ARG A 124 2.11 9.37 8.96
CA ARG A 124 1.25 8.59 9.84
C ARG A 124 0.00 9.39 10.19
N LYS A 125 -1.00 8.73 10.78
CA LYS A 125 -2.25 9.35 11.19
C LYS A 125 -2.06 10.50 12.18
N ASP A 126 -1.10 10.37 13.08
CA ASP A 126 -0.71 11.41 14.05
C ASP A 126 0.02 12.60 13.41
N GLY A 127 0.29 12.56 12.10
CA GLY A 127 1.03 13.58 11.36
C GLY A 127 2.54 13.34 11.34
N THR A 128 3.05 12.30 12.01
CA THR A 128 4.48 12.00 12.03
C THR A 128 4.96 11.62 10.62
N GLU A 129 5.93 12.38 10.11
CA GLU A 129 6.57 12.11 8.83
C GLU A 129 7.48 10.87 8.90
N PHE A 130 7.52 10.08 7.82
CA PHE A 130 8.52 9.04 7.63
C PHE A 130 8.85 8.85 6.15
N ARG A 131 10.10 8.44 5.87
CA ARG A 131 10.51 8.03 4.53
C ARG A 131 10.08 6.58 4.29
N ASN A 132 9.27 6.38 3.27
CA ASN A 132 8.75 5.07 2.88
C ASN A 132 9.45 4.60 1.59
N GLN A 133 10.23 3.53 1.67
CA GLN A 133 10.73 2.85 0.47
C GLN A 133 9.61 1.95 -0.07
N VAL A 134 8.91 2.44 -1.08
CA VAL A 134 7.78 1.76 -1.69
C VAL A 134 8.26 0.91 -2.85
N THR A 135 7.85 -0.36 -2.87
CA THR A 135 8.00 -1.25 -4.02
C THR A 135 6.62 -1.63 -4.52
N ILE A 136 6.38 -1.49 -5.82
CA ILE A 136 5.13 -1.91 -6.47
C ILE A 136 5.46 -3.04 -7.44
N ILE A 137 4.73 -4.15 -7.28
CA ILE A 137 4.81 -5.32 -8.12
C ILE A 137 3.42 -5.54 -8.74
N PRO A 138 3.27 -5.39 -10.06
CA PRO A 138 2.03 -5.79 -10.74
C PRO A 138 1.86 -7.31 -10.71
N LEU A 139 0.60 -7.78 -10.67
CA LEU A 139 0.25 -9.19 -10.50
C LEU A 139 -0.75 -9.69 -11.54
#